data_AF-A0A7K8UW29-F1
#
_entry.id   AF-A0A7K8UW29-F1
#
_cell.length_a   1.000
_cell.length_b   1.000
_cell.length_c   1.000
_cell.angle_alpha   90.00
_cell.angle_beta   90.00
_cell.angle_gamma   90.00
#
_symmetry.space_group_name_H-M   'P 1'
#
loop_
_entity.id
_entity.type
_entity.pdbx_description
1 polymer ?
#
loop_
_entity_poly.entity_id
_entity_poly.type
_entity_poly.pdbx_seq_one_letter_code
_entity_poly.pdbx_strand_id
1 'polypeptide(L)' 'TLIYLTFLHESGSNNPLGIVSNCDKIPFHPYFSLKDTLGFILILLLTLFSP' A
#
# COMPACT_ATOMS: atom_id res chain seq x y z
N THR A 1 11.50 11.46 0.96
CA THR A 1 10.22 10.75 1.20
C THR A 1 9.00 11.61 0.91
N LEU A 2 8.85 12.81 1.50
CA LEU A 2 7.68 13.67 1.22
C LEU A 2 7.56 14.08 -0.26
N ILE A 3 8.64 14.55 -0.89
CA ILE A 3 8.65 14.93 -2.32
C ILE A 3 8.25 13.75 -3.22
N TYR A 4 8.74 12.55 -2.90
CA TYR A 4 8.38 11.34 -3.62
C TYR A 4 6.89 11.01 -3.48
N LEU A 5 6.35 11.07 -2.25
CA LEU A 5 4.93 10.83 -2.00
C LEU A 5 4.03 11.85 -2.67
N THR A 6 4.44 13.12 -2.75
CA THR A 6 3.67 14.14 -3.49
C THR A 6 3.59 13.81 -4.99
N PHE A 7 4.68 13.41 -5.64
CA PHE A 7 4.63 13.01 -7.06
C PHE A 7 3.84 11.72 -7.28
N LEU A 8 3.91 10.77 -6.34
CA LEU A 8 3.10 9.55 -6.40
C LEU A 8 1.62 9.84 -6.19
N HIS A 9 1.27 10.84 -5.36
CA HIS A 9 -0.12 11.23 -5.15
C HIS A 9 -0.73 11.90 -6.39
N GLU A 10 0.04 12.71 -7.11
CA GLU A 10 -0.40 13.32 -8.37
C GLU A 10 -0.67 12.29 -9.48
N SER A 11 0.17 11.25 -9.57
CA SER A 11 0.04 10.20 -10.60
C SER A 11 -0.87 9.04 -10.18
N GLY A 12 -1.00 8.79 -8.87
CA GLY A 12 -1.64 7.61 -8.30
C GLY A 12 -0.73 6.37 -8.33
N SER A 13 -1.13 5.34 -7.57
CA SER A 13 -0.43 4.05 -7.60
C SER A 13 -0.70 3.29 -8.90
N ASN A 14 0.33 2.61 -9.39
CA ASN A 14 0.17 1.65 -10.47
C ASN A 14 -0.42 0.33 -9.94
N ASN A 15 -0.93 -0.51 -10.84
CA ASN A 15 -1.49 -1.82 -10.51
C ASN A 15 -0.71 -2.95 -11.20
N PRO A 16 -0.86 -4.22 -10.74
CA PRO A 16 -0.09 -5.35 -11.25
C PRO A 16 -0.24 -5.62 -12.76
N LEU A 17 -1.37 -5.23 -13.34
CA LEU A 17 -1.63 -5.40 -14.77
C LEU A 17 -1.03 -4.27 -15.63
N GLY A 18 -0.55 -3.18 -15.01
CA GLY A 18 0.06 -2.06 -15.70
C GLY A 18 -0.89 -1.28 -16.62
N ILE A 19 -2.20 -1.50 -16.51
CA ILE A 19 -3.24 -0.80 -17.28
C ILE A 19 -3.81 0.38 -16.47
N VAL A 20 -4.64 1.22 -17.09
CA VAL A 20 -5.28 2.35 -16.39
C VAL A 20 -6.30 1.84 -15.36
N SER A 21 -6.12 2.19 -14.08
CA SER A 21 -6.98 1.75 -12.96
C SER A 21 -8.12 2.71 -12.62
N ASN A 22 -8.34 3.77 -13.41
CA ASN A 22 -9.30 4.83 -13.08
C ASN A 22 -10.75 4.34 -12.90
N CYS A 23 -11.14 3.26 -13.59
CA CYS A 23 -12.48 2.70 -13.49
C CYS A 23 -12.75 1.96 -12.18
N ASP A 24 -11.72 1.44 -11.51
CA ASP A 24 -11.83 0.53 -10.36
C ASP A 24 -11.06 1.05 -9.13
N LYS A 25 -11.08 2.37 -8.90
CA LYS A 25 -10.47 2.96 -7.70
C LYS A 25 -11.36 2.75 -6.46
N ILE A 26 -10.74 2.20 -5.41
CA ILE A 26 -11.33 2.07 -4.07
C ILE A 26 -10.68 3.06 -3.09
N PRO A 27 -11.37 3.51 -2.04
CA PRO A 27 -10.79 4.40 -1.05
C PRO A 27 -9.67 3.71 -0.26
N PHE A 28 -8.68 4.50 0.20
CA PHE A 28 -7.54 3.98 0.96
C PHE A 28 -7.98 3.33 2.28
N HIS A 29 -8.85 4.02 3.04
CA HIS A 29 -9.50 3.47 4.22
C HIS A 29 -10.89 2.93 3.85
N PRO A 30 -11.28 1.71 4.29
CA PRO A 30 -10.57 0.84 5.24
C PRO A 30 -9.59 -0.15 4.58
N TYR A 31 -9.61 -0.31 3.26
CA TYR A 31 -9.01 -1.44 2.55
C TYR A 31 -7.48 -1.52 2.68
N PHE A 32 -6.76 -0.50 2.21
CA PHE A 32 -5.31 -0.49 2.25
C PHE A 32 -4.78 -0.27 3.67
N SER A 33 -5.49 0.51 4.50
CA SER A 33 -5.14 0.67 5.90
C SER A 33 -5.14 -0.66 6.67
N LEU A 34 -6.14 -1.52 6.47
CA LEU A 34 -6.17 -2.86 7.07
C LEU A 34 -5.12 -3.80 6.47
N LYS A 35 -4.91 -3.73 5.15
CA LYS A 35 -3.86 -4.53 4.48
C LYS A 35 -2.47 -4.21 5.04
N ASP A 36 -2.17 -2.94 5.24
CA ASP A 36 -0.86 -2.48 5.73
C ASP A 36 -0.65 -2.83 7.20
N THR A 37 -1.68 -2.71 8.05
CA THR A 37 -1.57 -3.13 9.47
C THR A 37 -1.39 -4.62 9.62
N LEU A 38 -2.12 -5.44 8.84
CA LEU A 38 -1.90 -6.89 8.80
C LEU A 38 -0.47 -7.22 8.34
N GLY A 39 0.02 -6.57 7.28
CA GLY A 39 1.39 -6.73 6.81
C GLY A 39 2.43 -6.36 7.88
N PHE A 40 2.21 -5.25 8.58
CA PHE A 40 3.09 -4.81 9.68
C PHE A 40 3.10 -5.83 10.83
N ILE A 41 1.95 -6.37 11.23
CA ILE A 41 1.86 -7.41 12.26
C ILE A 41 2.62 -8.68 11.84
N LEU A 42 2.50 -9.09 10.57
CA LEU A 42 3.21 -10.26 10.06
C LEU A 42 4.73 -10.07 10.08
N ILE A 43 5.22 -8.90 9.68
CA ILE A 43 6.66 -8.58 9.75
C ILE A 43 7.12 -8.57 11.20
N LEU A 44 6.36 -7.91 12.09
CA LEU A 44 6.67 -7.85 13.51
C LEU A 44 6.75 -9.26 14.12
N LEU A 45 5.78 -10.12 13.80
CA LEU A 45 5.76 -11.52 14.21
C LEU A 45 7.00 -12.26 13.71
N LEU A 46 7.32 -12.13 12.42
CA LEU A 46 8.49 -12.77 11.83
C LEU A 46 9.79 -12.33 12.50
N THR A 47 9.93 -11.05 12.84
CA THR A 47 11.12 -10.53 13.54
C THR A 47 11.17 -10.88 15.02
N LEU A 48 10.03 -11.12 15.67
CA LEU A 48 9.97 -11.52 17.08
C LEU A 48 10.25 -13.01 17.27
N PHE A 49 9.87 -13.84 16.29
CA PHE A 49 10.04 -15.29 16.29
C PHE A 49 11.17 -15.78 15.39
N SER A 50 11.89 -14.89 14.69
CA SER A 50 13.14 -15.23 14.03
C SER A 50 14.18 -15.58 15.09
N PRO A 51 14.93 -16.69 14.94
CA PRO A 51 16.01 -17.05 15.86
C PRO A 51 17.11 -15.99 15.91
#